data_AF-A0A7C5M2N2-F1
#
_entry.id   AF-A0A7C5M2N2-F1
#
_cell.length_a   1.000
_cell.length_b   1.000
_cell.length_c   1.000
_cell.angle_alpha   90.00
_cell.angle_beta   90.00
_cell.angle_gamma   90.00
#
_symmetry.space_group_name_H-M   'P 1'
#
loop_
_entity.id
_entity.type
_entity.pdbx_description
1 polymer ?
#
loop_
_entity_poly.entity_id
_entity_poly.type
_entity_poly.pdbx_seq_one_letter_code
_entity_poly.pdbx_strand_id
1 'polypeptide(L)'
;MASFTQIFQQKALLVWLPTLLLLSCRQPGEQQDKAPETGILLVVLGIAQDGGYPQAGCDKACCRPVWEGQQQPRRVVSLGLVDNISSRVYLFDATPDFRSQLHDLLGYLPAGQRNVQNLGGIFLTHAHTGHYTGLMHLGREAMGARQVAVYAMPRIQAFLQAIGPWSQLVALQNIVLRPLRPDSS
;
A
#
# COMPACT_ATOMS: atom_id res chain seq x y z
N MET A 1 -49.16 74.23 -6.19
CA MET A 1 -47.85 74.70 -6.71
C MET A 1 -46.95 73.48 -6.84
N ALA A 2 -46.33 73.28 -8.03
CA ALA A 2 -45.48 72.17 -8.49
C ALA A 2 -46.14 70.77 -8.47
N SER A 3 -46.53 70.08 -9.56
CA SER A 3 -45.93 69.78 -10.89
C SER A 3 -44.53 69.17 -10.80
N PHE A 4 -44.36 67.93 -11.29
CA PHE A 4 -43.41 67.56 -12.35
C PHE A 4 -43.42 66.03 -12.65
N THR A 5 -43.70 65.69 -13.93
CA THR A 5 -43.13 64.60 -14.79
C THR A 5 -43.16 63.13 -14.32
N GLN A 6 -43.88 62.19 -14.95
CA GLN A 6 -43.82 61.58 -16.30
C GLN A 6 -42.93 60.31 -16.44
N ILE A 7 -43.61 59.19 -16.75
CA ILE A 7 -43.35 58.18 -17.81
C ILE A 7 -42.16 57.20 -17.65
N PHE A 8 -42.46 55.89 -17.85
CA PHE A 8 -41.82 54.90 -18.76
C PHE A 8 -42.00 53.47 -18.16
N GLN A 9 -42.96 52.67 -18.64
CA GLN A 9 -42.92 51.76 -19.82
C GLN A 9 -42.62 50.29 -19.43
N GLN A 10 -43.57 49.43 -19.80
CA GLN A 10 -43.53 47.96 -19.84
C GLN A 10 -42.26 47.43 -20.51
N LYS A 11 -41.59 46.41 -19.95
CA LYS A 11 -40.83 45.41 -20.74
C LYS A 11 -40.87 44.01 -20.12
N ALA A 12 -41.61 43.15 -20.81
CA ALA A 12 -41.46 41.71 -21.00
C ALA A 12 -40.62 40.91 -19.99
N LEU A 13 -41.32 40.02 -19.26
CA LEU A 13 -40.76 38.85 -18.60
C LEU A 13 -40.33 37.84 -19.68
N LEU A 14 -39.08 37.92 -20.16
CA LEU A 14 -38.50 36.92 -21.05
C LEU A 14 -37.76 35.87 -20.21
N VAL A 15 -38.33 34.67 -20.24
CA VAL A 15 -37.83 33.43 -19.64
C VAL A 15 -36.43 33.13 -20.17
N TRP A 16 -35.42 33.16 -19.30
CA TRP A 16 -34.09 32.65 -19.60
C TRP A 16 -34.05 31.14 -19.31
N LEU A 17 -34.14 30.34 -20.38
CA LEU A 17 -33.82 28.90 -20.37
C LEU A 17 -32.31 28.74 -20.11
N PRO A 18 -31.85 27.99 -19.10
CA PRO A 18 -30.45 27.63 -19.01
C PRO A 18 -30.22 26.43 -19.93
N THR A 19 -29.58 26.66 -21.08
CA THR A 19 -29.01 25.61 -21.91
C THR A 19 -27.86 24.96 -21.14
N LEU A 20 -28.17 23.87 -20.44
CA LEU A 20 -27.19 22.98 -19.83
C LEU A 20 -26.39 22.30 -20.96
N LEU A 21 -25.27 22.90 -21.38
CA LEU A 21 -24.25 22.22 -22.16
C LEU A 21 -23.57 21.18 -21.27
N LEU A 22 -24.13 19.98 -21.22
CA LEU A 22 -23.45 18.78 -20.73
C LEU A 22 -22.33 18.43 -21.71
N LEU A 23 -21.19 19.08 -21.55
CA LEU A 23 -19.91 18.62 -22.10
C LEU A 23 -19.59 17.27 -21.44
N SER A 24 -20.07 16.20 -22.06
CA SER A 24 -19.74 14.83 -21.74
C SER A 24 -18.27 14.59 -22.12
N CYS A 25 -17.37 14.79 -21.17
CA CYS A 25 -16.00 14.31 -21.26
C CYS A 25 -16.03 12.78 -21.22
N ARG A 26 -16.01 12.16 -22.40
CA ARG A 26 -15.74 10.72 -22.52
C ARG A 26 -14.24 10.51 -22.31
N GLN A 27 -13.84 10.12 -21.10
CA GLN A 27 -12.48 9.61 -20.91
C GLN A 27 -12.33 8.31 -21.72
N PRO A 28 -11.26 8.16 -22.52
CA PRO A 28 -10.92 6.87 -23.09
C PRO A 28 -10.72 5.90 -21.93
N GLY A 29 -11.51 4.82 -21.89
CA GLY A 29 -11.33 3.80 -20.89
C GLY A 29 -9.93 3.21 -21.03
N GLU A 30 -9.08 3.41 -20.01
CA GLU A 30 -7.98 2.49 -19.77
C GLU A 30 -8.60 1.09 -19.66
N GLN A 31 -8.29 0.22 -20.61
CA GLN A 31 -8.44 -1.21 -20.39
C GLN A 31 -7.47 -1.58 -19.28
N GLN A 32 -7.96 -1.53 -18.04
CA GLN A 32 -7.34 -2.27 -16.95
C GLN A 32 -7.40 -3.74 -17.33
N ASP A 33 -6.25 -4.33 -17.63
CA ASP A 33 -6.08 -5.78 -17.57
C ASP A 33 -6.52 -6.22 -16.19
N LYS A 34 -7.78 -6.66 -16.09
CA LYS A 34 -8.32 -7.23 -14.85
C LYS A 34 -7.44 -8.42 -14.52
N ALA A 35 -6.76 -8.35 -13.37
CA ALA A 35 -6.11 -9.51 -12.78
C ALA A 35 -7.11 -10.69 -12.79
N PRO A 36 -6.67 -11.90 -13.13
CA PRO A 36 -7.58 -13.04 -13.29
C PRO A 36 -8.43 -13.21 -12.03
N GLU A 37 -9.76 -13.20 -12.20
CA GLU A 37 -10.72 -13.27 -11.08
C GLU A 37 -10.61 -14.59 -10.29
N THR A 38 -9.90 -15.58 -10.83
CA THR A 38 -9.52 -16.82 -10.13
C THR A 38 -8.04 -17.11 -10.38
N GLY A 39 -7.26 -17.32 -9.32
CA GLY A 39 -5.86 -17.71 -9.46
C GLY A 39 -4.94 -17.24 -8.34
N ILE A 40 -3.69 -17.71 -8.43
CA ILE A 40 -2.58 -17.30 -7.58
C ILE A 40 -1.69 -16.36 -8.39
N LEU A 41 -1.39 -15.18 -7.84
CA LEU A 41 -0.50 -14.19 -8.46
C LEU A 41 0.76 -14.02 -7.60
N LEU A 42 1.92 -14.00 -8.23
CA LEU A 42 3.16 -13.56 -7.59
C LEU A 42 3.48 -12.14 -8.06
N VAL A 43 3.70 -11.23 -7.12
CA VAL A 43 3.90 -9.81 -7.35
C VAL A 43 5.29 -9.42 -6.85
N VAL A 44 6.05 -8.69 -7.68
CA VAL A 44 7.32 -8.10 -7.26
C VAL A 44 7.04 -6.72 -6.66
N LEU A 45 7.23 -6.56 -5.35
CA LEU A 45 6.93 -5.32 -4.62
C LEU A 45 8.16 -4.44 -4.43
N GLY A 46 9.35 -5.04 -4.47
CA GLY A 46 10.62 -4.32 -4.41
C GLY A 46 11.76 -5.16 -4.97
N ILE A 47 12.83 -4.48 -5.40
CA ILE A 47 13.99 -5.09 -6.07
C ILE A 47 15.32 -4.51 -5.59
N ALA A 48 15.29 -3.54 -4.67
CA ALA A 48 16.50 -2.97 -4.10
C ALA A 48 17.02 -3.83 -2.95
N GLN A 49 18.29 -3.64 -2.58
CA GLN A 49 18.86 -4.21 -1.36
C GLN A 49 18.26 -3.52 -0.12
N ASP A 50 18.53 -4.03 1.09
CA ASP A 50 18.08 -3.55 2.41
C ASP A 50 18.05 -2.03 2.58
N GLY A 51 19.03 -1.31 2.04
CA GLY A 51 19.10 0.15 2.16
C GLY A 51 18.17 0.93 1.22
N GLY A 52 17.44 0.25 0.33
CA GLY A 52 16.63 0.87 -0.72
C GLY A 52 17.48 1.44 -1.86
N TYR A 53 16.82 2.16 -2.76
CA TYR A 53 17.48 2.95 -3.79
C TYR A 53 16.79 4.31 -3.97
N PRO A 54 17.51 5.42 -3.75
CA PRO A 54 18.86 5.51 -3.19
C PRO A 54 18.97 4.98 -1.76
N GLN A 55 20.18 4.62 -1.35
CA GLN A 55 20.48 4.35 0.06
C GLN A 55 20.59 5.66 0.84
N ALA A 56 20.33 5.63 2.16
CA ALA A 56 20.51 6.78 3.03
C ALA A 56 21.94 7.33 2.93
N GLY A 57 22.06 8.63 2.61
CA GLY A 57 23.36 9.30 2.42
C GLY A 57 24.07 9.00 1.09
N CYS A 58 23.43 8.35 0.12
CA CYS A 58 24.03 8.14 -1.21
C CYS A 58 23.92 9.39 -2.10
N ASP A 59 25.05 10.04 -2.38
CA ASP A 59 25.15 11.18 -3.33
C ASP A 59 25.89 10.83 -4.64
N LYS A 60 26.08 9.54 -4.91
CA LYS A 60 26.73 9.07 -6.15
C LYS A 60 25.91 9.49 -7.37
N ALA A 61 26.58 9.57 -8.53
CA ALA A 61 25.96 9.97 -9.80
C ALA A 61 24.71 9.14 -10.18
N CYS A 62 24.67 7.85 -9.81
CA CYS A 62 23.49 7.01 -10.04
C CYS A 62 22.29 7.38 -9.14
N CYS A 63 22.52 7.87 -7.92
CA CYS A 63 21.46 8.22 -6.96
C CYS A 63 20.84 9.59 -7.26
N ARG A 64 21.61 10.51 -7.85
CA ARG A 64 21.22 11.91 -8.08
C ARG A 64 19.92 12.10 -8.90
N PRO A 65 19.69 11.40 -10.02
CA PRO A 65 18.43 11.52 -10.75
C PRO A 65 17.20 11.17 -9.93
N VAL A 66 17.30 10.26 -8.95
CA VAL A 66 16.16 9.96 -8.06
C VAL A 66 15.92 11.10 -7.08
N TRP A 67 16.97 11.67 -6.49
CA TRP A 67 16.85 12.83 -5.60
C TRP A 67 16.32 14.07 -6.31
N GLU A 68 16.65 14.24 -7.59
CA GLU A 68 16.16 15.32 -8.45
C GLU A 68 14.75 15.05 -9.01
N GLY A 69 14.14 13.90 -8.70
CA GLY A 69 12.80 13.53 -9.19
C GLY A 69 12.74 13.13 -10.66
N GLN A 70 13.88 12.89 -11.30
CA GLN A 70 14.01 12.46 -12.69
C GLN A 70 13.86 10.93 -12.85
N GLN A 71 14.04 10.18 -11.76
CA GLN A 71 13.85 8.73 -11.71
C GLN A 71 13.07 8.33 -10.46
N GLN A 72 12.34 7.23 -10.54
CA GLN A 72 11.62 6.68 -9.38
C GLN A 72 12.58 5.95 -8.43
N PRO A 73 12.39 6.07 -7.10
CA PRO A 73 13.10 5.24 -6.14
C PRO A 73 12.71 3.76 -6.30
N ARG A 74 13.55 2.86 -5.81
CA ARG A 74 13.24 1.43 -5.74
C ARG A 74 13.16 0.99 -4.29
N ARG A 75 12.09 0.28 -3.99
CA ARG A 75 11.82 -0.29 -2.67
C ARG A 75 12.68 -1.51 -2.40
N VAL A 76 12.97 -1.74 -1.13
CA VAL A 76 13.66 -2.93 -0.61
C VAL A 76 12.95 -4.19 -1.06
N VAL A 77 13.73 -5.21 -1.40
CA VAL A 77 13.26 -6.48 -1.97
C VAL A 77 12.12 -7.09 -1.16
N SER A 78 11.01 -7.35 -1.85
CA SER A 78 9.86 -8.06 -1.29
C SER A 78 9.04 -8.67 -2.43
N LEU A 79 8.49 -9.85 -2.16
CA LEU A 79 7.51 -10.49 -3.02
C LEU A 79 6.15 -10.50 -2.31
N GLY A 80 5.08 -10.43 -3.09
CA GLY A 80 3.72 -10.63 -2.63
C GLY A 80 3.10 -11.85 -3.30
N LEU A 81 2.36 -12.64 -2.55
CA LEU A 81 1.47 -13.67 -3.09
C LEU A 81 0.04 -13.17 -2.95
N VAL A 82 -0.73 -13.21 -4.03
CA VAL A 82 -2.16 -12.92 -4.04
C VAL A 82 -2.88 -14.22 -4.30
N ASP A 83 -3.73 -14.62 -3.36
CA ASP A 83 -4.67 -15.72 -3.52
C ASP A 83 -6.08 -15.16 -3.68
N ASN A 84 -6.54 -15.08 -4.93
CA ASN A 84 -7.87 -14.58 -5.26
C ASN A 84 -8.99 -15.57 -4.88
N ILE A 85 -8.66 -16.84 -4.61
CA ILE A 85 -9.65 -17.85 -4.21
C ILE A 85 -10.05 -17.62 -2.75
N SER A 86 -9.07 -17.38 -1.87
CA SER A 86 -9.32 -17.13 -0.46
C SER A 86 -9.41 -15.64 -0.09
N SER A 87 -9.26 -14.75 -1.07
CA SER A 87 -9.14 -13.29 -0.90
C SER A 87 -8.06 -12.93 0.12
N ARG A 88 -6.90 -13.59 0.03
CA ARG A 88 -5.76 -13.36 0.94
C ARG A 88 -4.53 -12.91 0.18
N VAL A 89 -3.70 -12.14 0.87
CA VAL A 89 -2.38 -11.76 0.40
C VAL A 89 -1.31 -12.15 1.41
N TYR A 90 -0.12 -12.49 0.94
CA TYR A 90 1.01 -12.84 1.78
C TYR A 90 2.23 -12.03 1.35
N LEU A 91 3.02 -11.60 2.32
CA LEU A 91 4.28 -10.91 2.06
C LEU A 91 5.45 -11.83 2.32
N PHE A 92 6.44 -11.79 1.44
CA PHE A 92 7.78 -12.29 1.70
C PHE A 92 8.62 -11.08 2.07
N ASP A 93 9.03 -11.08 3.34
CA ASP A 93 9.72 -10.02 4.06
C ASP A 93 8.86 -8.79 4.38
N ALA A 94 8.95 -8.33 5.62
CA ALA A 94 8.37 -7.07 6.07
C ALA A 94 9.46 -6.00 6.07
N THR A 95 9.64 -5.36 4.92
CA THR A 95 10.73 -4.42 4.67
C THR A 95 10.49 -3.04 5.29
N PRO A 96 11.48 -2.13 5.33
CA PRO A 96 11.24 -0.72 5.66
C PRO A 96 10.14 -0.04 4.82
N ASP A 97 9.90 -0.52 3.59
CA ASP A 97 8.89 0.01 2.67
C ASP A 97 7.50 -0.62 2.84
N PHE A 98 7.31 -1.45 3.88
CA PHE A 98 6.12 -2.28 4.13
C PHE A 98 4.81 -1.53 3.93
N ARG A 99 4.70 -0.27 4.41
CA ARG A 99 3.48 0.54 4.26
C ARG A 99 3.01 0.62 2.81
N SER A 100 3.91 0.96 1.88
CA SER A 100 3.57 1.11 0.47
C SER A 100 3.42 -0.24 -0.22
N GLN A 101 4.26 -1.21 0.14
CA GLN A 101 4.23 -2.55 -0.43
C GLN A 101 2.93 -3.29 -0.10
N LEU A 102 2.46 -3.19 1.16
CA LEU A 102 1.19 -3.76 1.58
C LEU A 102 0.01 -3.07 0.88
N HIS A 103 0.06 -1.75 0.72
CA HIS A 103 -0.99 -1.01 0.02
C HIS A 103 -1.14 -1.49 -1.42
N ASP A 104 -0.02 -1.57 -2.16
CA ASP A 104 -0.01 -2.03 -3.55
C ASP A 104 -0.48 -3.48 -3.64
N LEU A 105 0.00 -4.34 -2.73
CA LEU A 105 -0.38 -5.76 -2.72
C LEU A 105 -1.89 -5.96 -2.49
N LEU A 106 -2.48 -5.23 -1.56
CA LEU A 106 -3.95 -5.24 -1.35
C LEU A 106 -4.70 -4.68 -2.57
N GLY A 107 -4.05 -3.84 -3.38
CA GLY A 107 -4.60 -3.33 -4.63
C GLY A 107 -4.95 -4.41 -5.66
N TYR A 108 -4.32 -5.58 -5.58
CA TYR A 108 -4.63 -6.73 -6.45
C TYR A 108 -5.93 -7.45 -6.09
N LEU A 109 -6.48 -7.21 -4.90
CA LEU A 109 -7.80 -7.72 -4.53
C LEU A 109 -8.92 -6.82 -5.09
N PRO A 110 -10.13 -7.38 -5.34
CA PRO A 110 -11.29 -6.60 -5.75
C PRO A 110 -11.57 -5.44 -4.79
N ALA A 111 -11.96 -4.27 -5.31
CA ALA A 111 -12.07 -3.03 -4.53
C ALA A 111 -12.93 -3.16 -3.24
N GLY A 112 -14.03 -3.92 -3.30
CA GLY A 112 -14.90 -4.16 -2.14
C GLY A 112 -14.35 -5.15 -1.10
N GLN A 113 -13.22 -5.79 -1.38
CA GLN A 113 -12.59 -6.79 -0.51
C GLN A 113 -11.29 -6.30 0.12
N ARG A 114 -10.81 -5.09 -0.22
CA ARG A 114 -9.50 -4.60 0.24
C ARG A 114 -9.53 -4.21 1.72
N ASN A 115 -8.88 -5.00 2.55
CA ASN A 115 -8.76 -4.77 3.99
C ASN A 115 -7.42 -5.31 4.51
N VAL A 116 -6.91 -4.73 5.59
CA VAL A 116 -5.75 -5.25 6.32
C VAL A 116 -5.95 -6.69 6.82
N GLN A 117 -7.21 -7.10 7.04
CA GLN A 117 -7.56 -8.49 7.42
C GLN A 117 -7.27 -9.51 6.31
N ASN A 118 -7.13 -9.07 5.06
CA ASN A 118 -6.73 -9.95 3.96
C ASN A 118 -5.25 -10.36 4.04
N LEU A 119 -4.43 -9.69 4.86
CA LEU A 119 -3.05 -10.12 5.10
C LEU A 119 -3.07 -11.49 5.79
N GLY A 120 -2.78 -12.53 5.01
CA GLY A 120 -2.72 -13.93 5.44
C GLY A 120 -1.52 -14.26 6.30
N GLY A 121 -0.42 -13.58 6.06
CA GLY A 121 0.79 -13.71 6.85
C GLY A 121 1.99 -13.11 6.17
N ILE A 122 3.10 -13.17 6.88
CA ILE A 122 4.39 -12.64 6.46
C ILE A 122 5.41 -13.76 6.64
N PHE A 123 6.18 -14.05 5.60
CA PHE A 123 7.32 -14.97 5.64
C PHE A 123 8.60 -14.16 5.77
N LEU A 124 9.39 -14.40 6.79
CA LEU A 124 10.70 -13.77 6.96
C LEU A 124 11.79 -14.71 6.44
N THR A 125 12.53 -14.24 5.44
CA THR A 125 13.57 -15.04 4.80
C THR A 125 14.84 -15.07 5.64
N HIS A 126 15.28 -13.93 6.18
CA HIS A 126 16.50 -13.83 6.99
C HIS A 126 16.51 -12.61 7.94
N ALA A 127 17.58 -12.51 8.77
CA ALA A 127 17.67 -11.59 9.90
C ALA A 127 18.43 -10.28 9.58
N HIS A 128 18.20 -9.69 8.40
CA HIS A 128 18.71 -8.35 8.08
C HIS A 128 17.61 -7.29 8.19
N THR A 129 17.98 -6.06 8.54
CA THR A 129 17.04 -4.96 8.80
C THR A 129 16.13 -4.67 7.60
N GLY A 130 16.59 -4.95 6.38
CA GLY A 130 15.79 -4.87 5.16
C GLY A 130 14.58 -5.80 5.12
N HIS A 131 14.50 -6.81 5.98
CA HIS A 131 13.56 -7.92 5.82
C HIS A 131 12.54 -8.10 6.95
N TYR A 132 12.75 -7.47 8.13
CA TYR A 132 11.83 -7.62 9.27
C TYR A 132 11.46 -6.31 9.97
N THR A 133 12.09 -5.19 9.64
CA THR A 133 11.83 -3.92 10.34
C THR A 133 10.42 -3.39 10.11
N GLY A 134 9.83 -3.68 8.95
CA GLY A 134 8.44 -3.33 8.62
C GLY A 134 7.40 -3.95 9.55
N LEU A 135 7.74 -5.01 10.30
CA LEU A 135 6.86 -5.57 11.33
C LEU A 135 6.42 -4.53 12.36
N MET A 136 7.21 -3.47 12.57
CA MET A 136 6.83 -2.37 13.48
C MET A 136 5.46 -1.76 13.14
N HIS A 137 5.06 -1.78 11.87
CA HIS A 137 3.76 -1.26 11.43
C HIS A 137 2.57 -2.10 11.92
N LEU A 138 2.79 -3.33 12.39
CA LEU A 138 1.74 -4.18 12.94
C LEU A 138 1.34 -3.80 14.37
N GLY A 139 2.15 -2.98 15.05
CA GLY A 139 1.89 -2.52 16.42
C GLY A 139 0.73 -1.56 16.55
N ARG A 140 0.35 -1.27 17.81
CA ARG A 140 -0.79 -0.40 18.17
C ARG A 140 -0.68 1.03 17.64
N GLU A 141 0.53 1.54 17.46
CA GLU A 141 0.81 2.90 16.99
C GLU A 141 0.61 3.07 15.48
N ALA A 142 0.43 1.96 14.75
CA ALA A 142 0.21 1.94 13.32
C ALA A 142 -1.06 1.14 12.97
N MET A 143 -0.93 -0.12 12.56
CA MET A 143 -2.10 -0.90 12.11
C MET A 143 -2.95 -1.45 13.25
N GLY A 144 -2.41 -1.58 14.47
CA GLY A 144 -3.08 -2.27 15.56
C GLY A 144 -3.52 -3.69 15.17
N ALA A 145 -2.65 -4.40 14.44
CA ALA A 145 -2.97 -5.69 13.85
C ALA A 145 -3.33 -6.72 14.93
N ARG A 146 -4.09 -7.74 14.57
CA ARG A 146 -4.48 -8.82 15.49
C ARG A 146 -4.05 -10.15 14.91
N GLN A 147 -3.15 -10.81 15.61
CA GLN A 147 -2.73 -12.18 15.34
C GLN A 147 -2.24 -12.44 13.91
N VAL A 148 -1.53 -11.49 13.29
CA VAL A 148 -0.94 -11.71 11.96
C VAL A 148 0.09 -12.84 12.05
N ALA A 149 -0.06 -13.87 11.23
CA ALA A 149 0.87 -14.98 11.19
C ALA A 149 2.22 -14.52 10.64
N VAL A 150 3.30 -14.75 11.38
CA VAL A 150 4.67 -14.47 10.94
C VAL A 150 5.45 -15.78 10.92
N TYR A 151 5.78 -16.25 9.72
CA TYR A 151 6.54 -17.47 9.48
C TYR A 151 8.02 -17.15 9.47
N ALA A 152 8.78 -17.78 10.37
CA ALA A 152 10.21 -17.51 10.49
C ALA A 152 10.97 -18.72 11.01
N MET A 153 12.26 -18.81 10.67
CA MET A 153 13.16 -19.81 11.23
C MET A 153 13.38 -19.59 12.74
N PRO A 154 13.71 -20.63 13.53
CA PRO A 154 13.78 -20.55 14.99
C PRO A 154 14.66 -19.43 15.55
N ARG A 155 15.79 -19.15 14.88
CA ARG A 155 16.70 -18.06 15.29
C ARG A 155 16.04 -16.68 15.21
N ILE A 156 15.27 -16.40 14.16
CA ILE A 156 14.54 -15.13 14.02
C ILE A 156 13.39 -15.06 15.03
N GLN A 157 12.69 -16.18 15.28
CA GLN A 157 11.63 -16.21 16.29
C GLN A 157 12.16 -15.84 17.67
N ALA A 158 13.28 -16.45 18.09
CA ALA A 158 13.93 -16.12 19.37
C ALA A 158 14.32 -14.64 19.44
N PHE A 159 14.84 -14.07 18.35
CA PHE A 159 15.15 -12.65 18.26
C PHE A 159 13.89 -11.77 18.42
N LEU A 160 12.82 -12.06 17.69
CA LEU A 160 11.56 -11.30 17.77
C LEU A 160 10.89 -11.42 19.14
N GLN A 161 11.11 -12.51 19.87
CA GLN A 161 10.59 -12.69 21.23
C GLN A 161 11.42 -11.94 22.29
N ALA A 162 12.73 -11.78 22.06
CA ALA A 162 13.65 -11.21 23.04
C ALA A 162 13.83 -9.69 22.89
N ILE A 163 13.79 -9.16 21.67
CA ILE A 163 14.25 -7.80 21.38
C ILE A 163 13.09 -6.88 21.00
N GLY A 164 13.04 -5.71 21.66
CA GLY A 164 12.11 -4.64 21.33
C GLY A 164 12.47 -3.92 20.01
N PRO A 165 11.51 -3.36 19.29
CA PRO A 165 10.08 -3.29 19.63
C PRO A 165 9.30 -4.57 19.31
N TRP A 166 9.89 -5.55 18.63
CA TRP A 166 9.16 -6.72 18.13
C TRP A 166 8.64 -7.65 19.22
N SER A 167 9.33 -7.77 20.35
CA SER A 167 8.85 -8.56 21.49
C SER A 167 7.51 -8.05 22.02
N GLN A 168 7.24 -6.76 21.90
CA GLN A 168 5.95 -6.18 22.24
C GLN A 168 4.85 -6.66 21.28
N LEU A 169 5.13 -6.79 19.98
CA LEU A 169 4.16 -7.30 19.00
C LEU A 169 3.73 -8.73 19.33
N VAL A 170 4.67 -9.55 19.83
CA VAL A 170 4.39 -10.91 20.29
C VAL A 170 3.56 -10.88 21.58
N ALA A 171 4.00 -10.11 22.58
CA ALA A 171 3.35 -10.02 23.88
C ALA A 171 1.90 -9.50 23.79
N LEU A 172 1.66 -8.53 22.91
CA LEU A 172 0.34 -7.95 22.66
C LEU A 172 -0.49 -8.74 21.62
N GLN A 173 0.04 -9.87 21.14
CA GLN A 173 -0.60 -10.71 20.12
C GLN A 173 -0.96 -9.94 18.84
N ASN A 174 -0.19 -8.91 18.49
CA ASN A 174 -0.28 -8.28 17.17
C ASN A 174 0.20 -9.25 16.09
N ILE A 175 1.23 -10.05 16.42
CA ILE A 175 1.73 -11.14 15.59
C ILE A 175 1.68 -12.48 16.32
N VAL A 176 1.54 -13.56 15.56
CA VAL A 176 1.70 -14.94 16.02
C VAL A 176 2.84 -15.59 15.25
N LEU A 177 3.90 -15.97 15.95
CA LEU A 177 5.06 -16.62 15.34
C LEU A 177 4.73 -18.07 14.96
N ARG A 178 5.00 -18.43 13.70
CA ARG A 178 4.85 -19.77 13.13
C ARG A 178 6.24 -20.29 12.74
N PRO A 179 6.72 -21.39 13.34
CA PRO A 179 8.06 -21.88 13.04
C PRO A 179 8.13 -22.44 11.62
N LEU A 180 9.14 -22.00 10.86
CA LEU A 180 9.60 -22.70 9.67
C LEU A 180 10.61 -23.78 10.08
N ARG A 181 10.60 -24.89 9.36
CA ARG A 181 11.58 -25.97 9.52
C ARG A 181 12.56 -25.91 8.35
N PRO A 182 13.85 -26.15 8.57
CA PRO A 182 14.77 -26.38 7.47
C PRO A 182 14.29 -27.61 6.68
N ASP A 183 14.53 -27.61 5.37
CA ASP A 183 14.30 -28.80 4.56
C ASP A 183 15.14 -29.96 5.13
N SER A 184 14.52 -31.12 5.24
CA SER A 184 15.12 -32.33 5.81
C SER A 184 16.00 -33.08 4.79
N SER A 185 16.79 -32.35 4.00
CA SER A 185 17.70 -32.89 2.99
C SER A 185 19.03 -33.30 3.60
#